data_AF-A0A3P5XN69-F1
#
_entry.id   AF-A0A3P5XN69-F1
#
_cell.length_a   1.000
_cell.length_b   1.000
_cell.length_c   1.000
_cell.angle_alpha   90.00
_cell.angle_beta   90.00
_cell.angle_gamma   90.00
#
_symmetry.space_group_name_H-M   'P 1'
#
loop_
_entity.id
_entity.type
_entity.pdbx_description
1 polymer ?
#
loop_
_entity_poly.entity_id
_entity_poly.type
_entity_poly.pdbx_seq_one_letter_code
_entity_poly.pdbx_strand_id
1 'polypeptide(L)'
;MVKTTSGGDDRHNTDLAHFLIHTGSKKVGNRYILENKYKVIHTNYDKAMSELLDYLYNHFELTDQTLLVTNSDNGKGYTRHAFQEIKKALGIKHHEHFWDSYHLNDKLKQFF
;
A
#
# COMPACT_ATOMS: atom_id res chain seq x y z
N MET A 1 10.89 7.75 -8.11
CA MET A 1 12.21 7.31 -8.61
C MET A 1 13.25 8.22 -7.99
N VAL A 2 14.11 7.69 -7.12
CA VAL A 2 15.14 8.49 -6.43
C VAL A 2 16.48 8.19 -7.10
N LYS A 3 17.25 9.24 -7.41
CA LYS A 3 18.61 9.09 -7.95
C LYS A 3 19.52 8.65 -6.83
N THR A 4 20.22 7.53 -7.03
CA THR A 4 21.20 7.02 -6.07
C THR A 4 22.55 6.85 -6.75
N THR A 5 23.63 7.19 -6.05
CA THR A 5 25.01 6.98 -6.49
C THR A 5 25.55 5.75 -5.79
N SER A 6 25.37 4.58 -6.40
CA SER A 6 25.85 3.31 -5.88
C SER A 6 27.11 2.92 -6.65
N GLY A 7 28.28 3.41 -6.21
CA GLY A 7 29.61 2.91 -6.59
C GLY A 7 29.94 2.87 -8.09
N GLY A 8 30.39 4.00 -8.64
CA GLY A 8 30.73 4.15 -10.06
C GLY A 8 29.87 5.23 -10.71
N ASP A 9 30.43 5.97 -11.67
CA ASP A 9 30.00 7.28 -12.15
C ASP A 9 28.64 7.31 -12.92
N ASP A 10 27.80 6.28 -12.78
CA ASP A 10 26.51 6.17 -13.44
C ASP A 10 25.35 6.39 -12.46
N ARG A 11 24.54 7.41 -12.74
CA ARG A 11 23.32 7.72 -11.96
C ARG A 11 22.26 6.67 -12.24
N HIS A 12 22.08 5.74 -11.31
CA HIS A 12 21.01 4.75 -11.39
C HIS A 12 19.71 5.28 -10.76
N ASN A 13 18.60 4.99 -11.43
CA ASN A 13 17.26 5.19 -10.92
C ASN A 13 16.90 4.02 -10.00
N THR A 14 16.67 4.31 -8.73
CA THR A 14 16.26 3.29 -7.76
C THR A 14 14.78 3.44 -7.43
N ASP A 15 14.07 2.33 -7.55
CA ASP A 15 12.69 2.22 -7.08
C ASP A 15 12.67 2.07 -5.56
N LEU A 16 11.73 2.77 -4.92
CA LEU A 16 11.53 2.71 -3.48
C LEU A 16 10.19 2.03 -3.21
N ALA A 17 10.20 1.00 -2.38
CA ALA A 17 9.01 0.53 -1.71
C ALA A 17 8.61 1.58 -0.67
N HIS A 18 7.34 1.96 -0.68
CA HIS A 18 6.81 3.02 0.17
C HIS A 18 5.42 2.63 0.66
N PHE A 19 5.34 2.26 1.93
CA PHE A 19 4.08 1.94 2.60
C PHE A 19 3.69 3.09 3.53
N LEU A 20 2.41 3.44 3.51
CA LEU A 20 1.82 4.47 4.36
C LEU A 20 0.68 3.84 5.15
N ILE A 21 0.71 4.00 6.46
CA ILE A 21 -0.31 3.50 7.37
C ILE A 21 -0.94 4.71 8.06
N HIS A 22 -2.26 4.69 8.16
CA HIS A 22 -3.05 5.71 8.84
C HIS A 22 -4.15 5.00 9.63
N THR A 23 -4.44 5.45 10.85
CA THR A 23 -5.43 4.77 11.73
C THR A 23 -6.71 5.56 11.95
N GLY A 24 -6.88 6.68 11.24
CA GLY A 24 -8.03 7.55 11.40
C GLY A 24 -8.13 8.57 10.29
N SER A 25 -9.30 9.23 10.24
CA SER A 25 -9.51 10.38 9.38
C SER A 25 -10.39 11.39 10.09
N LYS A 26 -10.07 12.67 9.96
CA LYS A 26 -10.88 13.78 10.47
C LYS A 26 -11.36 14.68 9.35
N LYS A 27 -12.57 15.20 9.48
CA LYS A 27 -13.10 16.20 8.56
C LYS A 27 -12.62 17.58 8.98
N VAL A 28 -11.96 18.29 8.07
CA VAL A 28 -11.53 19.69 8.23
C VAL A 28 -12.16 20.49 7.11
N GLY A 29 -13.20 21.26 7.46
CA GLY A 29 -14.07 21.93 6.49
C GLY A 29 -14.74 20.94 5.55
N ASN A 30 -14.49 21.07 4.25
CA ASN A 30 -15.04 20.19 3.21
C ASN A 30 -14.15 18.99 2.83
N ARG A 31 -13.00 18.80 3.50
CA ARG A 31 -12.03 17.74 3.17
C ARG A 31 -11.77 16.82 4.36
N TYR A 32 -11.42 15.57 4.08
CA TYR A 32 -10.91 14.65 5.09
C TYR A 32 -9.38 14.68 5.10
N ILE A 33 -8.79 14.57 6.29
CA ILE A 33 -7.35 14.47 6.52
C ILE A 33 -7.10 13.16 7.27
N LEU A 34 -6.12 12.39 6.82
CA LEU A 34 -5.71 11.15 7.47
C LEU A 34 -4.83 11.42 8.70
N GLU A 35 -5.03 10.63 9.74
CA GLU A 35 -4.36 10.79 11.04
C GLU A 35 -3.38 9.64 11.31
N ASN A 36 -2.50 9.85 12.30
CA ASN A 36 -1.54 8.86 12.81
C ASN A 36 -0.71 8.20 11.70
N LYS A 37 -0.08 9.03 10.87
CA LYS A 37 0.75 8.57 9.76
C LYS A 37 1.96 7.80 10.29
N TYR A 38 2.05 6.53 9.94
CA TYR A 38 3.28 5.75 10.00
C TYR A 38 3.76 5.45 8.58
N LYS A 39 5.09 5.46 8.37
CA LYS A 39 5.67 5.42 7.03
C LYS A 39 6.88 4.49 7.00
N VAL A 40 6.83 3.52 6.09
CA VAL A 40 7.95 2.62 5.78
C VAL A 40 8.47 2.96 4.38
N ILE A 41 9.77 3.22 4.26
CA ILE A 41 10.43 3.44 2.97
C ILE A 41 11.71 2.63 2.92
N HIS A 42 11.84 1.78 1.90
CA HIS A 42 13.09 1.06 1.65
C HIS A 42 13.35 0.90 0.15
N THR A 43 14.62 0.80 -0.22
CA THR A 43 15.06 0.40 -1.58
C THR A 43 14.84 -1.08 -1.89
N ASN A 44 14.42 -1.87 -0.90
CA ASN A 44 14.22 -3.31 -1.00
C ASN A 44 12.80 -3.60 -0.53
N TYR A 45 12.02 -4.24 -1.40
CA TYR A 45 10.60 -4.50 -1.16
C TYR A 45 10.38 -5.41 0.05
N ASP A 46 11.12 -6.52 0.14
CA ASP A 46 10.94 -7.52 1.19
C ASP A 46 11.22 -6.93 2.58
N LYS A 47 12.24 -6.08 2.69
CA LYS A 47 12.53 -5.35 3.94
C LYS A 47 11.39 -4.39 4.31
N ALA A 48 10.88 -3.63 3.35
CA ALA A 48 9.75 -2.73 3.59
C ALA A 48 8.47 -3.50 3.95
N MET A 49 8.22 -4.65 3.33
CA MET A 49 7.08 -5.51 3.64
C MET A 49 7.23 -6.11 5.04
N SER A 50 8.42 -6.59 5.41
CA SER A 50 8.69 -7.12 6.75
C SER A 50 8.45 -6.06 7.83
N GLU A 51 8.92 -4.83 7.63
CA GLU A 51 8.72 -3.72 8.58
C GLU A 51 7.25 -3.29 8.66
N LEU A 52 6.54 -3.27 7.52
CA LEU A 52 5.09 -3.05 7.50
C LEU A 52 4.36 -4.10 8.35
N LEU A 53 4.66 -5.38 8.14
CA LEU A 53 4.00 -6.47 8.86
C LEU A 53 4.31 -6.43 10.35
N ASP A 54 5.58 -6.20 10.72
CA ASP A 54 6.00 -6.06 12.12
C ASP A 54 5.26 -4.91 12.81
N TYR A 55 5.14 -3.75 12.15
CA TYR A 55 4.34 -2.64 12.67
C TYR A 55 2.88 -3.03 12.87
N LEU A 56 2.26 -3.68 11.88
CA LEU A 56 0.85 -4.09 11.98
C LEU A 56 0.63 -5.10 13.11
N TYR A 57 1.57 -6.02 13.33
CA TYR A 57 1.50 -7.02 14.39
C TYR A 57 1.62 -6.43 15.79
N ASN A 58 2.53 -5.46 15.98
CA ASN A 58 2.80 -4.91 17.30
C ASN A 58 1.84 -3.78 17.72
N HIS A 59 1.07 -3.21 16.78
CA HIS A 59 0.23 -2.05 17.03
C HIS A 59 -1.27 -2.28 16.87
N PHE A 60 -1.71 -3.42 16.34
CA PHE A 60 -3.13 -3.72 16.10
C PHE A 60 -3.51 -5.10 16.60
N GLU A 61 -4.72 -5.20 17.15
CA GLU A 61 -5.35 -6.48 17.43
C GLU A 61 -6.01 -7.01 16.16
N LEU A 62 -5.52 -8.16 15.67
CA LEU A 62 -6.06 -8.85 14.51
C LEU A 62 -6.85 -10.06 14.99
N THR A 63 -8.12 -10.13 14.59
CA THR A 63 -9.03 -11.20 15.01
C THR A 63 -9.63 -11.89 13.79
N ASP A 64 -10.37 -12.96 14.03
CA ASP A 64 -11.14 -13.64 12.99
C ASP A 64 -12.19 -12.73 12.31
N GLN A 65 -12.57 -11.63 12.96
CA GLN A 65 -13.50 -10.64 12.43
C GLN A 65 -12.81 -9.55 11.61
N THR A 66 -11.48 -9.51 11.56
CA THR A 66 -10.74 -8.54 10.76
C THR A 66 -11.07 -8.73 9.28
N LEU A 67 -11.52 -7.65 8.65
CA LEU A 67 -11.80 -7.58 7.21
C LEU A 67 -10.68 -6.79 6.52
N LEU A 68 -10.01 -7.41 5.56
CA LEU A 68 -9.13 -6.70 4.63
C LEU A 68 -9.97 -6.18 3.46
N VAL A 69 -9.97 -4.87 3.25
CA VAL A 69 -10.59 -4.22 2.09
C VAL A 69 -9.50 -3.64 1.20
N THR A 70 -9.53 -3.95 -0.09
CA THR A 70 -8.55 -3.46 -1.06
C THR A 70 -9.25 -2.85 -2.26
N ASN A 71 -8.78 -1.68 -2.71
CA ASN A 71 -9.23 -1.03 -3.93
C ASN A 71 -7.99 -0.74 -4.80
N SER A 72 -8.01 -1.12 -6.08
CA SER A 72 -6.87 -0.94 -6.96
C SER A 72 -7.27 -0.74 -8.42
N ASP A 73 -6.45 0.05 -9.12
CA ASP A 73 -6.41 0.22 -10.57
C ASP A 73 -5.39 -0.71 -11.27
N ASN A 74 -4.76 -1.61 -10.49
CA ASN A 74 -3.65 -2.50 -10.83
C ASN A 74 -2.31 -1.78 -11.13
N GLY A 75 -2.10 -0.59 -10.55
CA GLY A 75 -0.81 0.09 -10.56
C GLY A 75 0.30 -0.72 -9.87
N LYS A 76 1.57 -0.44 -10.21
CA LYS A 76 2.76 -1.19 -9.76
C LYS A 76 2.85 -1.39 -8.23
N GLY A 77 2.35 -0.44 -7.44
CA GLY A 77 2.34 -0.51 -5.97
C GLY A 77 1.10 -1.13 -5.35
N TYR A 78 0.04 -1.36 -6.12
CA TYR A 78 -1.28 -1.81 -5.64
C TYR A 78 -1.67 -3.13 -6.32
N THR A 79 -0.76 -4.10 -6.29
CA THR A 79 -0.95 -5.37 -6.98
C THR A 79 -1.64 -6.41 -6.09
N ARG A 80 -2.31 -7.37 -6.73
CA ARG A 80 -2.85 -8.56 -6.05
C ARG A 80 -1.80 -9.27 -5.20
N HIS A 81 -0.53 -9.27 -5.61
CA HIS A 81 0.57 -9.90 -4.88
C HIS A 81 0.70 -9.33 -3.46
N ALA A 82 0.87 -8.02 -3.35
CA ALA A 82 1.03 -7.34 -2.07
C ALA A 82 -0.16 -7.59 -1.14
N PHE A 83 -1.39 -7.58 -1.67
CA PHE A 83 -2.59 -7.85 -0.88
C PHE A 83 -2.64 -9.28 -0.35
N GLN A 84 -2.23 -10.26 -1.16
CA GLN A 84 -2.18 -11.66 -0.74
C GLN A 84 -1.07 -11.91 0.28
N GLU A 85 0.08 -11.22 0.16
CA GLU A 85 1.14 -11.28 1.16
C GLU A 85 0.64 -10.76 2.50
N ILE A 86 0.04 -9.56 2.55
CA ILE A 86 -0.51 -8.98 3.77
C ILE A 86 -1.60 -9.90 4.35
N LYS A 87 -2.55 -10.35 3.53
CA LYS A 87 -3.64 -11.24 3.98
C LYS A 87 -3.10 -12.52 4.64
N LYS A 88 -2.17 -13.20 3.96
CA LYS A 88 -1.59 -14.47 4.44
C LYS A 88 -0.73 -14.23 5.68
N ALA A 89 0.13 -13.24 5.63
CA ALA A 89 1.04 -12.92 6.71
C ALA A 89 0.28 -12.57 7.98
N LEU A 90 -0.84 -11.85 7.90
CA LEU A 90 -1.68 -11.44 9.03
C LEU A 90 -2.79 -12.44 9.40
N GLY A 91 -2.89 -13.59 8.73
CA GLY A 91 -3.91 -14.59 9.01
C GLY A 91 -5.36 -14.13 8.74
N ILE A 92 -5.57 -13.12 7.90
CA ILE A 92 -6.89 -12.52 7.68
C ILE A 92 -7.78 -13.46 6.86
N LYS A 93 -8.93 -13.83 7.44
CA LYS A 93 -9.90 -14.77 6.84
C LYS A 93 -10.74 -14.11 5.75
N HIS A 94 -11.19 -12.88 6.00
CA HIS A 94 -12.11 -12.14 5.12
C HIS A 94 -11.36 -11.08 4.31
N HIS A 95 -11.42 -11.19 2.98
CA HIS A 95 -10.79 -10.23 2.06
C HIS A 95 -11.76 -9.85 0.95
N GLU A 96 -12.06 -8.56 0.86
CA GLU A 96 -12.84 -7.95 -0.21
C GLU A 96 -11.95 -7.11 -1.12
N HIS A 97 -12.13 -7.28 -2.43
CA HIS A 97 -11.36 -6.57 -3.44
C HIS A 97 -12.28 -5.86 -4.42
N PHE A 98 -12.00 -4.57 -4.65
CA PHE A 98 -12.73 -3.70 -5.54
C PHE A 98 -11.81 -3.14 -6.61
N TRP A 99 -12.34 -3.00 -7.82
CA TRP A 99 -11.70 -2.25 -8.89
C TRP A 99 -11.92 -0.75 -8.66
N ASP A 100 -10.90 0.04 -8.92
CA ASP A 100 -11.03 1.49 -8.87
C ASP A 100 -12.03 1.94 -9.95
N SER A 101 -13.16 2.48 -9.50
CA SER A 101 -14.26 2.86 -10.38
C SER A 101 -13.91 4.03 -11.30
N TYR A 102 -13.06 4.96 -10.86
CA TYR A 102 -12.62 6.07 -11.69
C TYR A 102 -11.77 5.55 -12.85
N HIS A 103 -10.74 4.77 -12.53
CA HIS A 103 -9.81 4.23 -13.53
C HIS A 103 -10.48 3.21 -14.45
N LEU A 104 -11.41 2.41 -13.93
CA LEU A 104 -12.22 1.50 -14.74
C LEU A 104 -13.05 2.27 -15.77
N ASN A 105 -13.78 3.30 -15.31
CA ASN A 105 -14.63 4.10 -16.19
C ASN A 105 -13.82 4.91 -17.22
N ASP A 106 -12.66 5.42 -16.84
CA ASP A 106 -11.74 6.11 -17.74
C ASP A 106 -11.24 5.17 -18.86
N LYS A 107 -10.78 3.96 -18.50
CA LYS A 107 -10.38 2.94 -19.48
C LYS A 107 -11.52 2.54 -20.42
N LEU A 108 -12.74 2.39 -19.89
CA LEU A 108 -13.91 2.09 -20.73
C LEU A 108 -14.18 3.22 -21.74
N LYS A 109 -14.11 4.48 -21.32
CA LYS A 109 -14.29 5.64 -22.21
C LYS A 109 -13.19 5.81 -23.26
N GLN A 110 -11.99 5.31 -22.98
CA GLN A 110 -10.88 5.33 -23.95
C GLN A 110 -10.97 4.17 -24.96
N PHE A 111 -11.64 3.09 -24.59
CA PHE A 111 -11.79 1.90 -25.42
C PHE A 111 -12.92 2.05 -26.47
N PHE A 112 -14.02 2.70 -26.10
CA PHE A 112 -15.18 2.99 -26.96
C PHE A 112 -15.10 4.38 -27.56
#